data_AF-A0A133P3E5-F1
#
_entry.id   AF-A0A133P3E5-F1
#
_cell.length_a   1.000
_cell.length_b   1.000
_cell.length_c   1.000
_cell.angle_alpha   90.00
_cell.angle_beta   90.00
_cell.angle_gamma   90.00
#
_symmetry.space_group_name_H-M   'P 1'
#
loop_
_entity.id
_entity.type
_entity.pdbx_description
1 polymer ?
#
loop_
_entity_poly.entity_id
_entity_poly.type
_entity_poly.pdbx_seq_one_letter_code
_entity_poly.pdbx_strand_id
1 'polypeptide(L)'
;MRRVRIIFENHSNKHGLTSEDIAYAVENPIKTEEMEYKGVLYIRLTGKHDDVLMPSIGIVMKIENNTLRIYHAGSGEQSFWDLPFDDWVKKYKIK
;
A
#
# COMPACT_ATOMS: atom_id res chain seq x y z
N MET A 1 -22.84 9.66 4.09
CA MET A 1 -21.54 9.12 3.62
C MET A 1 -21.28 7.78 4.32
N ARG A 2 -21.10 6.68 3.58
CA ARG A 2 -20.68 5.41 4.19
C ARG A 2 -19.23 5.59 4.67
N ARG A 3 -18.97 5.36 5.96
CA ARG A 3 -17.62 5.45 6.53
C ARG A 3 -16.75 4.38 5.89
N VAL A 4 -15.63 4.78 5.30
CA VAL A 4 -14.58 3.86 4.84
C VAL A 4 -13.80 3.41 6.08
N ARG A 5 -13.64 2.09 6.25
CA ARG A 5 -12.84 1.53 7.35
C ARG A 5 -11.41 1.31 6.86
N ILE A 6 -10.42 1.85 7.57
CA ILE A 6 -9.00 1.64 7.25
C ILE A 6 -8.43 0.64 8.26
N ILE A 7 -7.74 -0.39 7.77
CA ILE A 7 -7.08 -1.41 8.59
C ILE A 7 -5.61 -1.50 8.14
N PHE A 8 -4.71 -1.26 9.09
CA PHE A 8 -3.27 -1.50 8.93
C PHE A 8 -2.96 -2.91 9.41
N GLU A 9 -2.52 -3.79 8.52
CA GLU A 9 -2.11 -5.15 8.88
C GLU A 9 -0.73 -5.13 9.55
N ASN A 10 -0.41 -6.06 10.45
CA ASN A 10 0.82 -6.04 11.27
C ASN A 10 2.13 -5.86 10.47
N HIS A 11 2.15 -6.23 9.20
CA HIS A 11 3.31 -6.07 8.32
C HIS A 11 3.51 -4.65 7.76
N SER A 12 2.53 -3.76 7.88
CA SER A 12 2.67 -2.36 7.44
C SER A 12 3.38 -1.46 8.45
N ASN A 13 3.61 -1.93 9.68
CA ASN A 13 4.13 -1.10 10.79
C ASN A 13 5.63 -1.32 11.08
N LYS A 14 6.39 -1.90 10.14
CA LYS A 14 7.78 -2.34 10.37
C LYS A 14 8.84 -1.23 10.27
N HIS A 15 8.47 -0.03 9.84
CA HIS A 15 9.41 1.03 9.48
C HIS A 15 9.17 2.36 10.22
N GLY A 16 8.42 2.35 11.34
CA GLY A 16 8.10 3.58 12.07
C GLY A 16 7.14 4.52 11.32
N LEU A 17 6.54 4.04 10.23
CA LEU A 17 5.57 4.77 9.43
C LEU A 17 4.28 5.02 10.21
N THR A 18 3.85 6.27 10.23
CA THR A 18 2.58 6.69 10.80
C THR A 18 1.43 6.55 9.80
N SER A 19 0.19 6.65 10.28
CA SER A 19 -0.98 6.74 9.41
C SER A 19 -0.95 7.97 8.50
N GLU A 20 -0.35 9.05 8.97
CA GLU A 20 -0.20 10.33 8.30
C GLU A 20 0.79 10.22 7.13
N ASP A 21 1.92 9.55 7.31
CA ASP A 21 2.89 9.30 6.24
C ASP A 21 2.24 8.51 5.10
N ILE A 22 1.47 7.48 5.47
CA ILE A 22 0.77 6.63 4.51
C ILE A 22 -0.32 7.44 3.81
N ALA A 23 -1.10 8.26 4.52
CA ALA A 23 -2.11 9.12 3.91
C ALA A 23 -1.47 10.11 2.93
N TYR A 24 -0.39 10.78 3.33
CA TYR A 24 0.34 11.72 2.47
C TYR A 24 0.86 11.05 1.20
N ALA A 25 1.45 9.85 1.31
CA ALA A 25 1.91 9.07 0.17
C ALA A 25 0.77 8.68 -0.79
N VAL A 26 -0.40 8.32 -0.26
CA VAL A 26 -1.59 8.00 -1.07
C VAL A 26 -2.14 9.24 -1.79
N GLU A 27 -2.12 10.40 -1.15
CA GLU A 27 -2.54 11.67 -1.74
C GLU A 27 -1.54 12.20 -2.78
N ASN A 28 -0.28 11.77 -2.70
CA ASN A 28 0.82 12.21 -3.57
C ASN A 28 1.50 11.04 -4.28
N PRO A 29 0.80 10.31 -5.17
CA PRO A 29 1.36 9.16 -5.86
C PRO A 29 2.42 9.58 -6.90
N ILE A 30 3.53 8.85 -6.91
CA ILE A 30 4.58 8.90 -7.94
C ILE A 30 4.27 7.86 -9.03
N LYS A 31 3.86 6.66 -8.61
CA LYS A 31 3.52 5.55 -9.50
C LYS A 31 2.43 4.70 -8.86
N THR A 32 1.45 4.29 -9.66
CA THR A 32 0.31 3.48 -9.21
C THR A 32 0.04 2.37 -10.21
N GLU A 33 -0.36 1.22 -9.70
CA GLU A 33 -0.83 0.07 -10.46
C GLU A 33 -2.03 -0.55 -9.75
N GLU A 34 -3.05 -0.90 -10.53
CA GLU A 34 -4.30 -1.45 -10.03
C GLU A 34 -4.58 -2.80 -10.68
N MET A 35 -5.11 -3.75 -9.90
CA MET A 35 -5.46 -5.06 -10.39
C MET A 35 -6.70 -5.58 -9.68
N GLU A 36 -7.71 -5.95 -10.47
CA GLU A 36 -8.85 -6.68 -9.97
C GLU A 36 -8.57 -8.18 -9.96
N TYR A 37 -8.80 -8.83 -8.82
CA TYR A 37 -8.68 -10.29 -8.70
C TYR A 37 -9.82 -10.85 -7.87
N LYS A 38 -10.62 -11.74 -8.47
CA LYS A 38 -11.80 -12.37 -7.85
C LYS A 38 -12.77 -11.32 -7.24
N GLY A 39 -13.00 -10.21 -7.94
CA GLY A 39 -13.91 -9.15 -7.50
C GLY A 39 -13.36 -8.24 -6.39
N VAL A 40 -12.06 -8.32 -6.09
CA VAL A 40 -11.38 -7.46 -5.11
C VAL A 40 -10.34 -6.61 -5.83
N LEU A 41 -10.37 -5.30 -5.58
CA LEU A 41 -9.40 -4.34 -6.13
C LEU A 41 -8.15 -4.31 -5.26
N TYR A 42 -7.01 -4.62 -5.85
CA TYR A 42 -5.67 -4.44 -5.26
C TYR A 42 -5.03 -3.22 -5.89
N ILE A 43 -4.39 -2.41 -5.06
CA ILE A 43 -3.66 -1.23 -5.50
C ILE A 43 -2.24 -1.34 -4.94
N ARG A 44 -1.26 -1.19 -5.82
CA ARG A 44 0.16 -1.00 -5.48
C ARG A 44 0.55 0.39 -5.90
N LEU A 45 1.15 1.16 -5.01
CA LEU A 45 1.63 2.49 -5.35
C LEU A 45 2.94 2.83 -4.64
N THR A 46 3.67 3.75 -5.24
CA THR A 46 4.76 4.47 -4.59
C THR A 46 4.30 5.92 -4.45
N GLY A 47 4.28 6.43 -3.23
CA GLY A 47 3.95 7.82 -2.92
C GLY A 47 5.13 8.59 -2.37
N LYS A 48 5.03 9.92 -2.32
CA LYS A 48 6.05 10.78 -1.71
C LYS A 48 6.13 10.56 -0.19
N HIS A 49 7.30 10.83 0.38
CA HIS A 49 7.53 10.86 1.82
C HIS A 49 8.48 12.04 2.13
N ASP A 50 8.20 12.79 3.19
CA ASP A 50 9.02 13.93 3.62
C ASP A 50 10.19 13.50 4.55
N ASP A 51 10.94 12.45 4.17
CA ASP A 51 12.07 11.90 4.93
C ASP A 51 13.24 11.72 3.96
N VAL A 52 14.39 12.29 4.33
CA VAL A 52 15.61 12.28 3.52
C VAL A 52 16.17 10.86 3.34
N LEU A 53 16.01 10.00 4.35
CA LEU A 53 16.48 8.61 4.34
C LEU A 53 15.53 7.67 3.62
N MET A 54 14.25 8.01 3.53
CA MET A 54 13.23 7.23 2.81
C MET A 54 12.33 8.19 2.03
N PRO A 55 12.74 8.63 0.83
CA PRO A 55 12.06 9.70 0.09
C PRO A 55 10.71 9.29 -0.52
N SER A 56 10.37 8.01 -0.48
CA SER A 56 9.11 7.48 -1.00
C SER A 56 8.63 6.26 -0.22
N ILE A 57 7.31 6.06 -0.21
CA ILE A 57 6.67 4.90 0.43
C ILE A 57 6.06 3.99 -0.64
N GLY A 58 6.46 2.73 -0.64
CA GLY A 58 5.77 1.65 -1.35
C GLY A 58 4.60 1.13 -0.50
N ILE A 59 3.39 1.18 -1.06
CA ILE A 59 2.16 0.79 -0.39
C ILE A 59 1.45 -0.28 -1.22
N VAL A 60 1.02 -1.36 -0.56
CA VAL A 60 0.08 -2.33 -1.13
C VAL A 60 -1.17 -2.37 -0.28
N MET A 61 -2.31 -2.14 -0.94
CA MET A 61 -3.61 -2.09 -0.32
C MET A 61 -4.64 -2.90 -1.10
N LYS A 62 -5.72 -3.31 -0.43
CA LYS A 62 -6.92 -3.81 -1.08
C LYS A 62 -8.14 -3.01 -0.65
N ILE A 63 -9.11 -2.91 -1.55
CA ILE A 63 -10.41 -2.30 -1.28
C ILE A 63 -11.47 -3.39 -1.42
N GLU A 64 -12.19 -3.64 -0.33
CA GLU A 64 -13.24 -4.66 -0.27
C GLU A 64 -14.34 -4.19 0.71
N ASN A 65 -15.61 -4.19 0.28
CA ASN A 65 -16.77 -3.86 1.14
C ASN A 65 -16.59 -2.56 1.96
N ASN A 66 -16.18 -1.45 1.30
CA ASN A 66 -15.84 -0.17 1.93
C ASN A 66 -14.74 -0.25 3.01
N THR A 67 -13.93 -1.30 2.99
CA THR A 67 -12.76 -1.45 3.84
C THR A 67 -11.51 -1.34 2.97
N LEU A 68 -10.67 -0.36 3.30
CA LEU A 68 -9.31 -0.26 2.80
C LEU A 68 -8.40 -1.03 3.75
N ARG A 69 -7.71 -2.06 3.28
CA ARG A 69 -6.67 -2.74 4.06
C ARG A 69 -5.31 -2.47 3.47
N ILE A 70 -4.37 -2.05 4.31
CA ILE A 70 -2.99 -1.76 3.94
C ILE A 70 -2.14 -2.93 4.46
N TYR A 71 -1.55 -3.65 3.52
CA TYR A 71 -0.79 -4.87 3.77
C TYR A 71 0.72 -4.63 3.90
N HIS A 72 1.17 -3.60 3.21
CA HIS A 72 2.56 -3.19 3.21
C HIS A 72 2.62 -1.67 3.12
N ALA A 73 3.49 -1.11 3.95
CA ALA A 73 3.97 0.25 3.84
C ALA A 73 5.46 0.18 4.22
N GLY A 74 6.33 0.67 3.35
CA GLY A 74 7.78 0.61 3.49
C GLY A 74 8.46 1.45 2.42
N SER A 75 9.77 1.31 2.25
CA SER A 75 10.51 2.07 1.22
C SER A 75 9.94 1.83 -0.17
N GLY A 76 9.71 2.92 -0.92
CA GLY A 76 9.21 2.94 -2.29
C GLY A 76 10.29 2.80 -3.36
N GLU A 77 11.45 2.24 -3.02
CA GLU A 77 12.58 1.98 -3.92
C GLU A 77 12.22 1.08 -5.11
N GLN A 78 13.11 1.02 -6.10
CA GLN A 78 12.92 0.19 -7.30
C GLN A 78 12.63 -1.28 -6.96
N SER A 79 13.26 -1.82 -5.91
CA SER A 79 13.05 -3.19 -5.42
C SER A 79 11.60 -3.51 -5.02
N PHE A 80 10.80 -2.50 -4.65
CA PHE A 80 9.37 -2.65 -4.41
C PHE A 80 8.60 -3.07 -5.67
N TRP A 81 9.08 -2.64 -6.84
CA TRP A 81 8.46 -2.90 -8.15
C TRP A 81 9.01 -4.14 -8.86
N ASP A 82 10.16 -4.67 -8.42
CA ASP A 82 10.81 -5.83 -9.03
C ASP A 82 9.97 -7.12 -8.90
N LEU A 83 9.13 -7.19 -7.87
CA LEU A 83 8.16 -8.29 -7.73
C LEU A 83 6.95 -8.05 -8.66
N PRO A 84 6.55 -9.04 -9.48
CA PRO A 84 5.32 -8.95 -10.25
C PRO A 84 4.12 -8.64 -9.36
N PHE A 85 3.14 -7.89 -9.87
CA PHE A 85 1.99 -7.48 -9.06
C PHE A 85 1.15 -8.68 -8.58
N ASP A 86 1.06 -9.73 -9.41
CA ASP A 86 0.46 -11.02 -9.02
C ASP A 86 1.14 -11.65 -7.81
N ASP A 87 2.46 -11.49 -7.68
CA ASP A 87 3.22 -12.06 -6.57
C ASP A 87 3.07 -11.23 -5.30
N TRP A 88 2.89 -9.90 -5.40
CA TRP A 88 2.39 -9.09 -4.28
C TRP A 88 1.02 -9.61 -3.85
N VAL A 89 0.11 -9.78 -4.80
CA VAL A 89 -1.22 -10.28 -4.49
C VAL A 89 -1.18 -11.66 -3.84
N LYS A 90 -0.32 -12.59 -4.27
CA LYS A 90 -0.13 -13.89 -3.60
C LYS A 90 0.56 -13.76 -2.22
N LYS A 91 1.61 -12.94 -2.12
CA LYS A 91 2.43 -12.77 -0.90
C LYS A 91 1.62 -12.21 0.27
N TYR A 92 0.68 -11.31 -0.02
CA TYR A 92 -0.22 -10.73 0.99
C TYR A 92 -1.59 -11.46 1.03
N LYS A 93 -1.73 -12.55 0.27
CA LYS A 93 -2.84 -13.52 0.34
C LYS A 93 -2.37 -14.87 0.86
N ILE A 94 -2.31 -15.03 2.18
CA ILE A 94 -2.79 -16.26 2.82
C ILE A 94 -3.44 -15.87 4.16
N LYS A 95 -4.74 -15.57 4.12
CA LYS A 95 -5.78 -16.17 4.97
C LYS A 95 -7.16 -15.79 4.43
#